data_AF-A0A959T762-F1
#
_entry.id   AF-A0A959T762-F1
#
_cell.length_a   1.000
_cell.length_b   1.000
_cell.length_c   1.000
_cell.angle_alpha   90.00
_cell.angle_beta   90.00
_cell.angle_gamma   90.00
#
_symmetry.space_group_name_H-M   'P 1'
#
loop_
_entity.id
_entity.type
_entity.pdbx_description
1 polymer ?
#
loop_
_entity_poly.entity_id
_entity_poly.type
_entity_poly.pdbx_seq_one_letter_code
_entity_poly.pdbx_strand_id
1 'polypeptide(L)'
;IPVDLSDPALATFGTDARRLRDGKALLWAGNAVFDNELRYTGMANDRDAMLQRIGGVVPTATVGGYWVEDVTLDGLVRYTGAGNDRDRLLLGIGGAVPTAVRVEQLP
;
A
#
# COMPACT_ATOMS: atom_id res chain seq x y z
N ILE A 1 -10.82 -28.71 7.26
CA ILE A 1 -9.42 -28.38 6.86
C ILE A 1 -9.24 -26.89 7.13
N PRO A 2 -8.19 -26.45 7.84
CA PRO A 2 -7.94 -25.03 8.06
C PRO A 2 -7.53 -24.35 6.74
N VAL A 3 -7.97 -23.11 6.55
CA VAL A 3 -7.52 -22.25 5.43
C VAL A 3 -6.26 -21.52 5.88
N ASP A 4 -5.16 -21.66 5.11
CA ASP A 4 -3.91 -20.92 5.32
C ASP A 4 -3.70 -19.91 4.18
N LEU A 5 -4.04 -18.64 4.42
CA LEU A 5 -3.86 -17.57 3.43
C LEU A 5 -2.40 -17.26 3.12
N SER A 6 -1.46 -17.75 3.95
CA SER A 6 -0.02 -17.57 3.73
C SER A 6 0.58 -18.61 2.78
N ASP A 7 -0.16 -19.68 2.47
CA ASP A 7 0.25 -20.70 1.50
C ASP A 7 0.15 -20.16 0.06
N PRO A 8 1.26 -20.01 -0.68
CA PRO A 8 1.23 -19.58 -2.08
C PRO A 8 0.36 -20.47 -2.98
N ALA A 9 0.22 -21.76 -2.66
CA ALA A 9 -0.56 -22.72 -3.43
C ALA A 9 -2.07 -22.62 -3.19
N LEU A 10 -2.51 -21.92 -2.13
CA LEU A 10 -3.94 -21.67 -1.91
C LEU A 10 -4.49 -20.80 -3.04
N ALA A 11 -5.53 -21.28 -3.72
CA ALA A 11 -6.20 -20.51 -4.76
C ALA A 11 -6.93 -19.30 -4.15
N THR A 12 -6.78 -18.14 -4.78
CA THR A 12 -7.48 -16.90 -4.44
C THR A 12 -8.21 -16.37 -5.66
N PHE A 13 -9.18 -15.48 -5.46
CA PHE A 13 -9.84 -14.80 -6.56
C PHE A 13 -8.83 -14.00 -7.40
N GLY A 14 -8.99 -14.00 -8.72
CA GLY A 14 -8.11 -13.28 -9.64
C GLY A 14 -6.77 -13.97 -9.89
N THR A 15 -5.80 -13.22 -10.40
CA THR A 15 -4.49 -13.72 -10.87
C THR A 15 -3.30 -13.12 -10.14
N ASP A 16 -3.49 -12.03 -9.40
CA ASP A 16 -2.40 -11.29 -8.75
C ASP A 16 -2.74 -10.83 -7.33
N ALA A 17 -3.83 -11.34 -6.74
CA ALA A 17 -4.39 -10.99 -5.42
C ALA A 17 -3.42 -10.88 -4.23
N ARG A 18 -2.21 -11.44 -4.35
CA ARG A 18 -1.26 -11.58 -3.24
C ARG A 18 0.14 -11.20 -3.70
N ARG A 19 0.94 -10.70 -2.76
CA ARG A 19 2.37 -10.46 -2.95
C ARG A 19 3.16 -11.65 -2.40
N LEU A 20 3.97 -12.30 -3.23
CA LEU A 20 4.87 -13.35 -2.75
C LEU A 20 6.15 -12.75 -2.18
N ARG A 21 6.54 -13.23 -0.99
CA ARG A 21 7.81 -12.86 -0.35
C ARG A 21 8.25 -13.97 0.60
N ASP A 22 9.54 -14.33 0.53
CA ASP A 22 10.17 -15.29 1.44
C ASP A 22 9.39 -16.62 1.57
N GLY A 23 8.82 -17.10 0.46
CA GLY A 23 8.04 -18.35 0.40
C GLY A 23 6.62 -18.25 0.94
N LYS A 24 6.14 -17.05 1.30
CA LYS A 24 4.78 -16.80 1.79
C LYS A 24 4.01 -15.87 0.88
N ALA A 25 2.70 -16.07 0.85
CA ALA A 25 1.78 -15.14 0.24
C ALA A 25 1.33 -14.09 1.26
N LEU A 26 1.44 -12.82 0.88
CA LEU A 26 1.12 -11.65 1.71
C LEU A 26 0.03 -10.82 1.03
N LEU A 27 -0.61 -9.94 1.79
CA LEU A 27 -1.44 -8.88 1.24
C LEU A 27 -0.56 -7.84 0.53
N TRP A 28 -1.17 -7.08 -0.37
CA TRP A 28 -0.53 -5.89 -0.91
C TRP A 28 -0.41 -4.80 0.16
N ALA A 29 0.61 -3.97 0.06
CA ALA A 29 0.70 -2.74 0.85
C ALA A 29 0.15 -1.58 0.01
N GLY A 30 -0.48 -0.60 0.65
CA GLY A 30 -1.15 0.51 -0.02
C GLY A 30 -2.59 0.65 0.46
N ASN A 31 -3.45 1.20 -0.41
CA ASN A 31 -4.88 1.43 -0.15
C ASN A 31 -5.12 2.27 1.12
N ALA A 32 -4.39 3.38 1.22
CA ALA A 32 -4.53 4.35 2.29
C ALA A 32 -5.89 5.08 2.21
N VAL A 33 -6.49 5.14 1.02
CA VAL A 33 -7.88 5.53 0.79
C VAL A 33 -8.66 4.24 0.54
N PHE A 34 -9.30 3.66 1.55
CA PHE A 34 -10.00 2.36 1.47
C PHE A 34 -11.14 2.31 0.42
N ASP A 35 -10.81 2.19 -0.85
CA ASP A 35 -11.76 2.29 -1.97
C ASP A 35 -11.60 1.22 -3.04
N ASN A 36 -10.88 0.14 -2.72
CA ASN A 36 -10.56 -1.02 -3.56
C ASN A 36 -9.59 -0.75 -4.73
N GLU A 37 -9.01 0.45 -4.80
CA GLU A 37 -8.04 0.79 -5.84
C GLU A 37 -6.76 1.39 -5.26
N LEU A 38 -5.61 0.82 -5.60
CA LEU A 38 -4.33 1.47 -5.33
C LEU A 38 -4.05 2.50 -6.42
N ARG A 39 -3.91 3.76 -6.01
CA ARG A 39 -3.70 4.92 -6.88
C ARG A 39 -2.58 5.82 -6.36
N TYR A 40 -1.59 6.09 -7.20
CA TYR A 40 -0.50 7.01 -6.86
C TYR A 40 -0.76 8.46 -7.30
N THR A 41 -1.54 8.66 -8.36
CA THR A 41 -1.97 9.98 -8.88
C THR A 41 -3.46 9.95 -9.24
N GLY A 42 -4.02 11.12 -9.55
CA GLY A 42 -5.42 11.28 -9.92
C GLY A 42 -6.32 11.60 -8.72
N MET A 43 -7.63 11.65 -8.97
CA MET A 43 -8.61 11.90 -7.90
C MET A 43 -8.65 10.73 -6.92
N ALA A 44 -8.79 11.04 -5.63
CA ALA A 44 -8.84 10.07 -4.53
C ALA A 44 -7.63 9.14 -4.48
N ASN A 45 -6.42 9.65 -4.78
CA ASN A 45 -5.21 8.84 -4.70
C ASN A 45 -4.75 8.62 -3.26
N ASP A 46 -4.11 7.48 -3.01
CA ASP A 46 -3.60 7.08 -1.69
C ASP A 46 -2.47 8.00 -1.20
N ARG A 47 -1.67 8.50 -2.15
CA ARG A 47 -0.51 9.34 -1.88
C ARG A 47 -0.91 10.63 -1.17
N ASP A 48 -2.00 11.26 -1.57
CA ASP A 48 -2.43 12.55 -1.03
C ASP A 48 -2.99 12.37 0.39
N ALA A 49 -3.59 11.21 0.72
CA ALA A 49 -3.96 10.86 2.09
C ALA A 49 -2.72 10.81 3.02
N MET A 50 -1.62 10.23 2.55
CA MET A 50 -0.34 10.22 3.28
C MET A 50 0.20 11.64 3.52
N LEU A 51 0.13 12.53 2.51
CA LEU A 51 0.54 13.92 2.66
C LEU A 51 -0.37 14.65 3.67
N GLN A 52 -1.68 14.45 3.58
CA GLN A 52 -2.65 15.05 4.49
C GLN A 52 -2.41 14.63 5.94
N ARG A 53 -2.11 13.34 6.16
CA ARG A 53 -1.79 12.80 7.49
C ARG A 53 -0.64 13.52 8.17
N ILE A 54 0.42 13.86 7.42
CA ILE A 54 1.57 14.59 7.97
C ILE A 54 1.38 16.11 8.05
N GLY A 55 0.15 16.60 7.87
CA GLY A 55 -0.21 18.02 7.96
C GLY A 55 -0.37 18.74 6.62
N GLY A 56 -0.28 18.02 5.50
CA GLY A 56 -0.70 18.49 4.17
C GLY A 56 0.26 19.43 3.43
N VAL A 57 1.16 20.12 4.14
CA VAL A 57 1.98 21.20 3.57
C VAL A 57 3.47 20.89 3.59
N VAL A 58 3.98 20.32 4.68
CA VAL A 58 5.41 20.09 4.87
C VAL A 58 5.73 18.62 4.57
N PRO A 59 6.27 18.27 3.38
CA PRO A 59 6.43 16.88 2.94
C PRO A 59 7.50 16.10 3.71
N THR A 60 8.30 16.80 4.51
CA THR A 60 9.33 16.23 5.40
C THR A 60 8.83 16.02 6.82
N ALA A 61 7.60 16.43 7.14
CA ALA A 61 6.99 16.14 8.42
C ALA A 61 6.76 14.63 8.57
N THR A 62 6.74 14.17 9.81
CA THR A 62 6.49 12.78 10.18
C THR A 62 5.48 12.75 11.31
N VAL A 63 4.56 11.79 11.25
CA VAL A 63 3.59 11.55 12.31
C VAL A 63 3.77 10.15 12.85
N GLY A 64 3.89 10.03 14.18
CA GLY A 64 3.98 8.75 14.87
C GLY A 64 2.62 8.08 15.04
N GLY A 65 2.64 6.75 15.06
CA GLY A 65 1.48 5.88 15.26
C GLY A 65 1.22 4.97 14.06
N TYR A 66 0.50 3.88 14.34
CA TYR A 66 -0.01 2.98 13.30
C TYR A 66 -1.28 3.58 12.72
N TRP A 67 -1.13 4.23 11.58
CA TRP A 67 -2.22 4.81 10.82
C TRP A 67 -2.44 4.01 9.54
N VAL A 68 -3.59 4.22 8.91
CA VAL A 68 -3.92 3.58 7.62
C VAL A 68 -2.90 3.96 6.55
N GLU A 69 -2.35 5.17 6.65
CA GLU A 69 -1.34 5.72 5.76
C GLU A 69 0.09 5.21 6.06
N ASP A 70 0.32 4.56 7.21
CA ASP A 70 1.58 3.86 7.52
C ASP A 70 1.59 2.49 6.82
N VAL A 71 1.77 2.51 5.51
CA VAL A 71 1.79 1.29 4.68
C VAL A 71 3.11 0.53 4.81
N THR A 72 4.12 1.16 5.42
CA THR A 72 5.39 0.49 5.76
C THR A 72 5.30 -0.35 7.03
N LEU A 73 4.30 -0.08 7.87
CA LEU A 73 4.06 -0.71 9.18
C LEU A 73 5.25 -0.50 10.14
N ASP A 74 5.90 0.66 10.07
CA ASP A 74 7.03 1.01 10.95
C ASP A 74 6.64 1.97 12.09
N GLY A 75 5.36 2.33 12.17
CA GLY A 75 4.79 3.23 13.17
C GLY A 75 5.02 4.71 12.88
N LEU A 76 5.47 5.08 11.67
CA LEU A 76 5.80 6.45 11.29
C LEU A 76 5.33 6.76 9.86
N VAL A 77 4.30 7.61 9.74
CA VAL A 77 3.84 8.08 8.43
C VAL A 77 4.80 9.13 7.88
N ARG A 78 5.33 8.89 6.68
CA ARG A 78 6.27 9.77 5.97
C ARG A 78 5.92 9.89 4.49
N TYR A 79 5.95 11.12 3.97
CA TYR A 79 5.73 11.38 2.55
C TYR A 79 7.01 11.42 1.71
N THR A 80 8.13 11.82 2.29
CA THR A 80 9.47 11.85 1.65
C THR A 80 10.54 11.28 2.57
N GLY A 81 11.77 11.15 2.05
CA GLY A 81 12.90 10.61 2.79
C GLY A 81 13.01 9.09 2.68
N ALA A 82 14.03 8.51 3.30
CA ALA A 82 14.23 7.06 3.27
C ALA A 82 13.11 6.34 4.03
N GLY A 83 12.59 5.26 3.45
CA GLY A 83 11.54 4.45 4.08
C GLY A 83 10.16 5.11 4.08
N ASN A 84 9.90 6.08 3.20
CA ASN A 84 8.59 6.71 3.12
C ASN A 84 7.49 5.78 2.58
N ASP A 85 6.24 6.06 2.96
CA ASP A 85 5.04 5.29 2.59
C ASP A 85 4.70 5.43 1.12
N ARG A 86 4.93 6.62 0.57
CA ARG A 86 4.66 6.95 -0.83
C ARG A 86 5.41 6.03 -1.79
N ASP A 87 6.68 5.77 -1.55
CA ASP A 87 7.50 4.92 -2.42
C ASP A 87 7.04 3.45 -2.32
N ARG A 88 6.52 3.03 -1.16
CA ARG A 88 5.87 1.71 -1.02
C ARG A 88 4.57 1.59 -1.79
N LEU A 89 3.75 2.65 -1.79
CA LEU A 89 2.57 2.73 -2.65
C LEU A 89 2.94 2.65 -4.14
N LEU A 90 3.99 3.34 -4.58
CA LEU A 90 4.44 3.27 -5.98
C LEU A 90 4.80 1.83 -6.37
N LEU A 91 5.53 1.11 -5.51
CA LEU A 91 5.78 -0.32 -5.71
C LEU A 91 4.49 -1.15 -5.73
N GLY A 92 3.49 -0.77 -4.93
CA GLY A 92 2.17 -1.41 -4.88
C GLY A 92 1.43 -1.41 -6.21
N ILE A 93 1.58 -0.35 -7.02
CA ILE A 93 0.97 -0.21 -8.35
C ILE A 93 1.87 -0.66 -9.51
N GLY A 94 2.99 -1.34 -9.22
CA GLY A 94 3.92 -1.85 -10.25
C GLY A 94 5.24 -1.07 -10.39
N GLY A 95 5.48 -0.04 -9.58
CA GLY A 95 6.81 0.51 -9.30
C GLY A 95 7.36 1.56 -10.27
N ALA A 96 6.81 1.66 -11.49
CA ALA A 96 7.37 2.56 -12.51
C ALA A 96 6.38 3.57 -13.10
N VAL A 97 5.10 3.22 -13.18
CA VAL A 97 4.08 4.04 -13.87
C VAL A 97 3.14 4.65 -12.83
N PRO A 98 3.30 5.94 -12.46
CA PRO A 98 2.53 6.57 -11.37
C PRO A 98 1.05 6.78 -11.70
N THR A 99 0.65 6.56 -12.96
CA THR A 99 -0.75 6.61 -13.42
C THR A 99 -1.39 5.23 -13.50
N ALA A 100 -0.65 4.16 -13.17
CA ALA A 100 -1.23 2.83 -13.08
C ALA A 100 -2.20 2.77 -11.90
N VAL A 101 -3.31 2.07 -12.10
CA VAL A 101 -4.28 1.75 -11.06
C VAL A 101 -4.26 0.25 -10.88
N ARG A 102 -4.14 -0.20 -9.63
CA ARG A 102 -4.24 -1.62 -9.28
C ARG A 102 -5.52 -1.85 -8.50
N VAL A 103 -6.48 -2.52 -9.13
CA VAL A 103 -7.77 -2.87 -8.52
C VAL A 103 -7.57 -4.09 -7.63
N GLU A 104 -8.08 -4.04 -6.41
CA GLU A 104 -8.01 -5.13 -5.45
C GLU A 104 -8.67 -6.40 -5.98
N GLN A 105 -7.99 -7.52 -5.73
CA GLN A 105 -8.51 -8.86 -5.94
C GLN A 105 -8.49 -9.53 -4.57
N LEU A 106 -9.55 -9.33 -3.78
CA LEU A 106 -9.61 -9.86 -2.42
C LEU A 106 -9.63 -11.40 -2.44
N PRO A 107 -8.79 -12.08 -1.64
CA PRO A 107 -8.82 -13.54 -1.44
C PRO A 107 -10.17 -14.08 -0.95
#